data_AF-A0A930AZF2-F1
#
_entry.id   AF-A0A930AZF2-F1
#
_cell.length_a   1.000
_cell.length_b   1.000
_cell.length_c   1.000
_cell.angle_alpha   90.00
_cell.angle_beta   90.00
_cell.angle_gamma   90.00
#
_symmetry.space_group_name_H-M   'P 1'
#
loop_
_entity.id
_entity.type
_entity.pdbx_description
1 polymer ?
#
loop_
_entity_poly.entity_id
_entity_poly.type
_entity_poly.pdbx_seq_one_letter_code
_entity_poly.pdbx_strand_id
1 'polypeptide(L)'
;MGTIEKQKTFRECLLYYLDCKYWAYEQLQGMYFEKWCEQVHKQRKTLVDPRILAKNDHLLNWFAKQWEVYVEGEIAKYYGKALREGVFDREDVELMIHLQMENIYPIYPKILLKMIDKSGEPPQIIKSEKRKIIVQ
;
A
#
# COMPACT_ATOMS: atom_id res chain seq x y z
N MET A 1 -26.52 -29.90 -17.64
CA MET A 1 -26.07 -28.52 -17.90
C MET A 1 -25.44 -28.00 -16.63
N GLY A 2 -24.11 -27.97 -16.54
CA GLY A 2 -23.39 -27.48 -15.38
C GLY A 2 -22.92 -26.05 -15.63
N THR A 3 -23.69 -25.05 -15.19
CA THR A 3 -23.28 -23.65 -15.18
C THR A 3 -22.27 -23.43 -14.06
N ILE A 4 -21.03 -23.85 -14.32
CA ILE A 4 -19.87 -23.36 -13.60
C ILE A 4 -19.38 -22.13 -14.37
N GLU A 5 -20.17 -21.05 -14.37
CA GLU A 5 -19.57 -19.73 -14.51
C GLU A 5 -18.84 -19.47 -13.19
N LYS A 6 -17.58 -19.95 -13.12
CA LYS A 6 -16.62 -19.49 -12.12
C LYS A 6 -16.69 -17.97 -12.17
N GLN A 7 -17.21 -17.38 -11.11
CA GLN A 7 -17.15 -15.95 -10.85
C GLN A 7 -15.73 -15.51 -11.17
N LYS A 8 -15.52 -14.83 -12.30
CA LYS A 8 -14.28 -14.10 -12.50
C LYS A 8 -14.12 -13.22 -11.28
N THR A 9 -13.04 -13.37 -10.53
CA THR A 9 -12.82 -12.53 -9.35
C THR A 9 -12.91 -11.06 -9.77
N PHE A 10 -13.40 -10.15 -8.92
CA PHE A 10 -13.55 -8.74 -9.32
C PHE A 10 -12.24 -8.16 -9.89
N ARG A 11 -11.11 -8.62 -9.34
CA ARG A 11 -9.76 -8.35 -9.85
C ARG A 11 -9.56 -8.77 -11.31
N GLU A 12 -10.07 -9.92 -11.76
CA GLU A 12 -10.02 -10.31 -13.18
C GLU A 12 -10.80 -9.37 -14.10
N CYS A 13 -11.89 -8.77 -13.60
CA CYS A 13 -12.60 -7.73 -14.36
C CYS A 13 -11.76 -6.47 -14.49
N LEU A 14 -11.10 -6.03 -13.41
CA LEU A 14 -10.18 -4.89 -13.46
C LEU A 14 -9.01 -5.15 -14.42
N LEU A 15 -8.40 -6.34 -14.35
CA LEU A 15 -7.29 -6.73 -15.23
C LEU A 15 -7.69 -6.70 -16.71
N TYR A 16 -8.93 -7.09 -17.03
CA TYR A 16 -9.46 -7.05 -18.39
C TYR A 16 -9.53 -5.62 -18.92
N TYR A 17 -10.08 -4.67 -18.15
CA TYR A 17 -10.16 -3.27 -18.58
C TYR A 17 -8.80 -2.58 -18.66
N LEU A 18 -7.90 -2.91 -17.73
CA LEU A 18 -6.55 -2.37 -17.71
C LEU A 18 -5.63 -2.99 -18.77
N ASP A 19 -6.12 -3.99 -19.51
CA ASP A 19 -5.36 -4.80 -20.47
C ASP A 19 -4.00 -5.24 -19.89
N CYS A 20 -4.01 -5.69 -18.63
CA CYS A 20 -2.79 -5.95 -17.88
C CYS A 20 -2.79 -7.33 -17.22
N LYS A 21 -1.60 -7.88 -17.05
CA LYS A 21 -1.40 -9.14 -16.32
C LYS A 21 -1.41 -8.89 -14.82
N TYR A 22 -1.67 -9.93 -14.04
CA TYR A 22 -1.67 -9.89 -12.58
C TYR A 22 -0.43 -9.18 -11.98
N TRP A 23 0.76 -9.52 -12.48
CA TRP A 23 2.00 -8.87 -12.02
C TRP A 23 2.09 -7.38 -12.35
N ALA A 24 1.55 -6.95 -13.50
CA ALA A 24 1.53 -5.52 -13.85
C ALA A 24 0.59 -4.74 -12.92
N TYR A 25 -0.50 -5.36 -12.49
CA TYR A 25 -1.40 -4.80 -11.49
C TYR A 25 -0.79 -4.74 -10.09
N GLU A 26 -0.02 -5.75 -9.69
CA GLU A 26 0.77 -5.69 -8.45
C GLU A 26 1.81 -4.56 -8.49
N GLN A 27 2.43 -4.32 -9.64
CA GLN A 27 3.32 -3.17 -9.81
C GLN A 27 2.58 -1.83 -9.71
N LEU A 28 1.38 -1.72 -10.30
CA LEU A 28 0.53 -0.53 -10.16
C LEU A 28 0.22 -0.26 -8.68
N GLN A 29 -0.16 -1.31 -7.94
CA GLN A 29 -0.38 -1.22 -6.49
C GLN A 29 0.88 -0.78 -5.75
N GLY A 30 2.06 -1.30 -6.14
CA GLY A 30 3.36 -0.89 -5.61
C GLY A 30 3.67 0.59 -5.84
N MET A 31 3.39 1.11 -7.05
CA MET A 31 3.56 2.53 -7.35
C MET A 31 2.68 3.42 -6.46
N TYR A 32 1.44 3.00 -6.20
CA TYR A 32 0.55 3.71 -5.28
C TYR A 32 0.98 3.60 -3.82
N PHE A 33 1.56 2.46 -3.43
CA PHE A 33 2.15 2.29 -2.11
C PHE A 33 3.33 3.23 -1.86
N GLU A 34 4.22 3.41 -2.84
CA GLU A 34 5.33 4.37 -2.74
C GLU A 34 4.82 5.80 -2.59
N LYS A 35 3.84 6.21 -3.41
CA LYS A 35 3.18 7.53 -3.29
C LYS A 35 2.55 7.72 -1.92
N TRP A 36 1.90 6.68 -1.39
CA TRP A 36 1.33 6.71 -0.05
C TRP A 36 2.42 6.87 1.03
N CYS A 37 3.55 6.19 0.91
CA CYS A 37 4.68 6.34 1.82
C CYS A 37 5.24 7.77 1.82
N GLU A 38 5.38 8.39 0.64
CA GLU A 38 5.78 9.80 0.52
C GLU A 38 4.78 10.74 1.19
N GLN A 39 3.48 10.49 0.99
CA GLN A 39 2.42 11.31 1.56
C GLN A 39 2.38 11.19 3.09
N VAL A 40 2.54 9.98 3.62
CA VAL A 40 2.64 9.74 5.08
C VAL A 40 3.85 10.47 5.65
N HIS A 41 5.00 10.42 4.99
CA HIS A 41 6.20 11.15 5.42
C HIS A 41 5.95 12.66 5.48
N LYS A 42 5.34 13.24 4.43
CA LYS A 42 4.99 14.68 4.36
C LYS A 42 4.00 15.10 5.45
N GLN A 43 2.93 14.34 5.64
CA GLN A 43 1.86 14.69 6.59
C GLN A 43 2.25 14.49 8.05
N ARG A 44 3.05 13.46 8.34
CA ARG A 44 3.43 13.10 9.72
C ARG A 44 4.76 13.68 10.16
N LYS A 45 5.57 14.21 9.22
CA LYS A 45 6.97 14.57 9.47
C LYS A 45 7.72 13.42 10.16
N THR A 46 7.49 12.18 9.71
CA THR A 46 8.21 11.03 10.29
C THR A 46 9.71 11.23 10.07
N LEU A 47 10.53 10.88 11.05
CA LEU A 47 11.99 10.94 10.91
C LEU A 47 12.52 9.90 9.92
N VAL A 48 11.71 8.86 9.66
CA VAL A 48 12.01 7.79 8.71
C VAL A 48 11.78 8.24 7.27
N ASP A 49 12.81 8.04 6.44
CA ASP A 49 12.79 8.26 5.00
C ASP A 49 11.70 7.39 4.33
N PRO A 50 10.91 7.94 3.38
CA PRO A 50 9.88 7.18 2.67
C PRO A 50 10.40 5.90 1.98
N ARG A 51 11.68 5.84 1.58
CA ARG A 51 12.31 4.63 1.02
C ARG A 51 12.44 3.50 2.02
N ILE A 52 12.60 3.83 3.31
CA ILE A 52 12.64 2.83 4.39
C ILE A 52 11.23 2.32 4.67
N LEU A 53 10.23 3.21 4.64
CA LEU A 53 8.81 2.84 4.74
C LEU A 53 8.40 1.89 3.59
N ALA A 54 8.80 2.22 2.36
CA ALA A 54 8.48 1.44 1.17
C ALA A 54 9.14 0.04 1.15
N LYS A 55 10.20 -0.18 1.93
CA LYS A 55 10.86 -1.49 2.06
C LYS A 55 10.28 -2.37 3.18
N ASN A 56 9.31 -1.88 3.94
CA ASN A 56 8.76 -2.63 5.06
C ASN A 56 7.63 -3.57 4.62
N ASP A 57 7.88 -4.88 4.67
CA ASP A 57 6.90 -5.91 4.26
C ASP A 57 5.60 -5.86 5.06
N HIS A 58 5.64 -5.53 6.35
CA HIS A 58 4.43 -5.41 7.16
C HIS A 58 3.58 -4.22 6.73
N LEU A 59 4.21 -3.12 6.34
CA LEU A 59 3.54 -1.93 5.85
C LEU A 59 2.94 -2.15 4.46
N LEU A 60 3.68 -2.83 3.58
CA LEU A 60 3.19 -3.24 2.26
C LEU A 60 1.98 -4.18 2.38
N ASN A 61 2.06 -5.19 3.25
CA ASN A 61 0.94 -6.11 3.50
C ASN A 61 -0.27 -5.40 4.10
N TRP A 62 -0.06 -4.43 4.98
CA TRP A 62 -1.14 -3.61 5.53
C TRP A 62 -1.81 -2.77 4.42
N PHE A 63 -1.00 -2.14 3.57
CA PHE A 63 -1.47 -1.34 2.45
C PHE A 63 -2.26 -2.20 1.45
N ALA A 64 -1.78 -3.40 1.16
CA ALA A 64 -2.46 -4.33 0.26
C ALA A 64 -3.87 -4.71 0.76
N LYS A 65 -4.04 -4.88 2.07
CA LYS A 65 -5.36 -5.08 2.68
C LYS A 65 -6.25 -3.85 2.57
N GLN A 66 -5.70 -2.65 2.72
CA GLN A 66 -6.49 -1.42 2.54
C GLN A 66 -6.90 -1.23 1.09
N TRP A 67 -6.03 -1.57 0.14
CA TRP A 67 -6.32 -1.57 -1.29
C TRP A 67 -7.48 -2.48 -1.64
N GLU A 68 -7.47 -3.73 -1.14
CA GLU A 68 -8.57 -4.68 -1.36
C GLU A 68 -9.92 -4.13 -0.84
N VAL A 69 -9.92 -3.45 0.31
CA VAL A 69 -11.16 -2.94 0.92
C VAL A 69 -11.64 -1.64 0.26
N TYR A 70 -10.76 -0.64 0.16
CA TYR A 70 -11.14 0.73 -0.21
C TYR A 70 -11.01 1.03 -1.70
N VAL A 71 -10.18 0.30 -2.43
CA VAL A 71 -10.09 0.43 -3.89
C VAL A 71 -10.94 -0.64 -4.53
N GLU A 72 -10.59 -1.91 -4.37
CA GLU A 72 -11.31 -2.98 -5.06
C GLU A 72 -12.74 -3.14 -4.53
N GLY A 73 -12.92 -3.13 -3.21
CA GLY A 73 -14.23 -3.25 -2.58
C GLY A 73 -15.19 -2.12 -2.95
N GLU A 74 -14.74 -0.86 -2.91
CA GLU A 74 -15.61 0.28 -3.23
C GLU A 74 -15.91 0.36 -4.73
N ILE A 75 -14.95 0.06 -5.62
CA ILE A 75 -15.25 -0.03 -7.06
C ILE A 75 -16.22 -1.17 -7.33
N ALA A 76 -16.05 -2.33 -6.70
CA ALA A 76 -16.97 -3.45 -6.84
C ALA A 76 -18.39 -3.09 -6.36
N LYS A 77 -18.48 -2.34 -5.27
CA LYS A 77 -19.75 -1.93 -4.66
C LYS A 77 -20.52 -0.91 -5.51
N TYR A 78 -19.85 0.12 -6.01
CA TYR A 78 -20.51 1.20 -6.76
C TYR A 78 -20.58 0.94 -8.26
N TYR A 79 -19.53 0.36 -8.84
CA TYR A 79 -19.36 0.23 -10.29
C TYR A 79 -19.33 -1.22 -10.77
N GLY A 80 -19.33 -2.21 -9.87
CA GLY A 80 -19.18 -3.62 -10.23
C GLY A 80 -20.24 -4.16 -11.20
N LYS A 81 -21.47 -3.61 -11.17
CA LYS A 81 -22.51 -3.96 -12.16
C LYS A 81 -22.19 -3.37 -13.54
N ALA A 82 -21.91 -2.07 -13.61
CA ALA A 82 -21.59 -1.38 -14.86
C ALA A 82 -20.27 -1.86 -15.49
N LEU A 83 -19.29 -2.26 -14.67
CA LEU A 83 -18.07 -2.94 -15.13
C LEU A 83 -18.34 -4.29 -15.78
N ARG A 84 -19.39 -5.02 -15.39
CA ARG A 84 -19.76 -6.27 -16.06
C ARG A 84 -20.56 -6.04 -17.34
N GLU A 85 -21.20 -4.89 -17.46
CA GLU A 85 -22.02 -4.51 -18.61
C GLU A 85 -21.20 -3.88 -19.76
N GLY A 86 -19.88 -3.70 -19.58
CA GLY A 86 -19.01 -3.21 -20.66
C GLY A 86 -19.05 -1.69 -20.87
N VAL A 87 -19.47 -0.94 -19.85
CA VAL A 87 -19.81 0.50 -19.99
C VAL A 87 -18.59 1.43 -19.87
N PHE A 88 -17.46 0.92 -19.38
CA PHE A 88 -16.27 1.73 -19.09
C PHE A 88 -15.14 1.45 -20.06
N ASP A 89 -14.33 2.47 -20.32
CA ASP A 89 -13.06 2.31 -20.99
C ASP A 89 -11.92 2.13 -19.98
N ARG A 90 -10.74 1.79 -20.49
CA ARG A 90 -9.53 1.63 -19.66
C ARG A 90 -9.25 2.87 -18.80
N GLU A 91 -9.36 4.05 -19.40
CA GLU A 91 -9.08 5.34 -18.76
C GLU A 91 -10.02 5.61 -17.58
N ASP A 92 -11.29 5.21 -17.71
CA ASP A 92 -12.27 5.32 -16.63
C ASP A 92 -11.88 4.46 -15.43
N VAL A 93 -11.41 3.22 -15.68
CA VAL A 93 -10.97 2.31 -14.62
C VAL A 93 -9.71 2.81 -13.93
N GLU A 94 -8.75 3.34 -14.69
CA GLU A 94 -7.56 3.99 -14.14
C GLU A 94 -7.94 5.19 -13.25
N LEU A 95 -8.89 6.01 -13.70
CA LEU A 95 -9.42 7.14 -12.92
C LEU A 95 -10.16 6.68 -11.66
N MET A 96 -10.99 5.64 -11.73
CA MET A 96 -11.67 5.08 -10.56
C MET A 96 -10.66 4.61 -9.50
N ILE A 97 -9.61 3.90 -9.92
CA ILE A 97 -8.54 3.47 -9.02
C ILE A 97 -7.87 4.68 -8.38
N HIS A 98 -7.56 5.71 -9.16
CA HIS A 98 -6.95 6.93 -8.67
C HIS A 98 -7.82 7.65 -7.62
N LEU A 99 -9.12 7.79 -7.89
CA LEU A 99 -10.07 8.42 -6.98
C LEU A 99 -10.24 7.63 -5.68
N GLN A 100 -10.37 6.30 -5.78
CA GLN A 100 -10.50 5.47 -4.58
C GLN A 100 -9.21 5.43 -3.75
N MET A 101 -8.04 5.56 -4.39
CA MET A 101 -6.78 5.67 -3.68
C MET A 101 -6.73 6.88 -2.73
N GLU A 102 -7.45 7.96 -3.05
CA GLU A 102 -7.55 9.13 -2.17
C GLU A 102 -8.14 8.79 -0.80
N ASN A 103 -9.02 7.78 -0.74
CA ASN A 103 -9.61 7.30 0.51
C ASN A 103 -8.59 6.60 1.43
N ILE A 104 -7.48 6.10 0.88
CA ILE A 104 -6.42 5.42 1.65
C ILE A 104 -5.42 6.43 2.24
N TYR A 105 -5.17 7.57 1.59
CA TYR A 105 -4.22 8.57 2.09
C TYR A 105 -4.43 9.03 3.55
N PRO A 106 -5.64 9.28 4.05
CA PRO A 106 -5.85 9.67 5.44
C PRO A 106 -5.70 8.50 6.43
N ILE A 107 -5.68 7.26 5.95
CA ILE A 107 -5.61 6.06 6.79
C ILE A 107 -4.15 5.66 6.95
N TYR A 108 -3.72 5.49 8.21
CA TYR A 108 -2.37 5.01 8.50
C TYR A 108 -2.33 4.11 9.75
N PRO A 109 -1.51 3.06 9.74
CA PRO A 109 -1.37 2.17 10.88
C PRO A 109 -0.44 2.81 11.92
N LYS A 110 -1.02 3.56 12.87
CA LYS A 110 -0.29 4.24 13.96
C LYS A 110 0.75 3.37 14.65
N ILE A 111 0.40 2.12 14.91
CA ILE A 111 1.25 1.17 15.65
C ILE A 111 2.44 0.73 14.79
N LEU A 112 2.19 0.34 13.53
CA LEU A 112 3.26 -0.08 12.61
C LEU A 112 4.23 1.08 12.34
N LEU A 113 3.71 2.28 12.09
CA LEU A 113 4.56 3.46 11.87
C LEU A 113 5.44 3.77 13.09
N LYS A 114 4.89 3.68 14.32
CA LYS A 114 5.68 3.87 15.55
C LYS A 114 6.77 2.82 15.74
N MET A 115 6.52 1.56 15.35
CA MET A 115 7.52 0.50 15.42
C MET A 115 8.68 0.77 14.44
N ILE A 116 8.35 1.22 13.23
CA ILE A 116 9.34 1.57 12.21
C ILE A 116 10.15 2.81 12.62
N ASP A 117 9.50 3.83 13.18
CA ASP A 117 10.14 5.06 13.69
C ASP A 117 11.14 4.76 14.82
N LYS A 118 10.79 3.84 15.74
CA LYS A 118 11.71 3.38 16.79
C LYS A 118 12.88 2.55 16.26
N SER A 119 12.69 1.81 15.17
CA SER A 119 13.79 1.05 14.55
C SER A 119 14.80 1.93 13.81
N GLY A 120 14.47 3.21 13.59
CA GLY A 120 15.36 4.22 13.03
C GLY A 120 16.30 4.88 14.06
N GLU A 121 16.30 4.47 15.33
CA GLU A 121 17.35 4.90 16.26
C GLU A 121 18.72 4.48 15.70
N PRO A 122 19.69 5.41 15.54
CA PRO A 122 21.05 5.03 15.20
C PRO A 122 21.55 4.03 16.27
N PRO A 123 22.38 3.04 15.91
CA PRO A 123 22.91 2.10 16.88
C PRO A 123 23.51 2.91 18.02
N GLN A 124 22.97 2.73 19.23
CA GLN A 124 23.53 3.33 20.42
C GLN A 124 24.97 2.81 20.49
N ILE A 125 25.92 3.65 20.10
CA ILE A 125 27.33 3.42 20.34
C ILE A 125 27.41 3.33 21.85
N ILE A 126 27.53 2.11 22.36
CA ILE A 126 27.86 1.83 23.74
C ILE A 126 29.18 2.56 23.96
N LYS A 127 29.14 3.77 24.53
CA LYS A 127 30.30 4.43 25.06
C LYS A 127 30.76 3.54 26.21
N SER A 128 31.71 2.64 25.92
CA SER A 128 32.43 1.93 26.94
C SER A 128 33.17 2.98 27.77
N GLU A 129 32.62 3.24 28.95
CA GLU A 129 33.24 3.96 30.04
C GLU A 129 34.66 3.42 30.20
N LYS A 130 35.67 4.15 29.72
CA LYS A 130 37.07 3.83 30.00
C LYS A 130 37.26 3.97 31.51
N ARG A 131 37.16 2.86 32.23
CA ARG A 131 37.56 2.75 33.64
C ARG A 131 38.99 3.27 33.75
N LYS A 132 39.15 4.42 34.42
CA LYS A 132 40.43 4.85 34.99
C LYS A 132 40.86 3.76 35.98
N ILE A 133 41.88 2.99 35.63
CA ILE A 133 42.65 2.25 36.62
C ILE A 133 43.78 3.18 37.02
N ILE A 134 43.67 3.76 38.21
CA ILE A 134 44.78 4.38 38.92
C ILE A 134 45.59 3.22 39.49
N VAL A 135 46.81 3.03 39.02
CA VAL A 135 47.80 2.18 39.69
C VAL A 135 48.60 3.09 40.60
N GLN A 136 48.47 2.90 41.90
CA GLN A 136 49.44 3.37 42.90
C GLN A 136 50.51 2.31 43.08
#